data_AF-A0A8H7FZS5-F1
#
_entry.id   AF-A0A8H7FZS5-F1
#
_cell.length_a   1.000
_cell.length_b   1.000
_cell.length_c   1.000
_cell.angle_alpha   90.00
_cell.angle_beta   90.00
_cell.angle_gamma   90.00
#
_symmetry.space_group_name_H-M   'P 1'
#
loop_
_entity.id
_entity.type
_entity.pdbx_description
1 polymer ?
#
loop_
_entity_poly.entity_id
_entity_poly.type
_entity_poly.pdbx_seq_one_letter_code
_entity_poly.pdbx_strand_id
1 'polypeptide(L)'
;MNEIHFGAPWPLSFAALLRTKVMNPAVHRKIALEGHRFTPKEALAAGLVDYIVEGNTAAILAKAEEVAETLSPLAREGVWGIIKVRSTLNIGPARKADGSRWTVGLASASLGNDSERSSGGSCVV
;
A
#
# COMPACT_ATOMS: atom_id res chain seq x y z
N MET A 1 -2.68 -15.99 4.42
CA MET A 1 -1.57 -15.88 5.40
C MET A 1 -1.50 -17.18 6.16
N ASN A 2 -0.31 -17.72 6.41
CA ASN A 2 -0.08 -19.11 6.85
C ASN A 2 0.62 -19.22 8.21
N GLU A 3 0.77 -18.12 8.94
CA GLU A 3 1.44 -18.06 10.24
C GLU A 3 0.81 -19.00 11.28
N ILE A 4 -0.52 -19.20 11.21
CA ILE A 4 -1.23 -20.14 12.07
C ILE A 4 -0.81 -21.60 11.83
N HIS A 5 -0.41 -21.96 10.60
CA HIS A 5 0.12 -23.30 10.28
C HIS A 5 1.57 -23.48 10.76
N PHE A 6 2.28 -22.38 11.02
CA PHE A 6 3.65 -22.39 11.56
C PHE A 6 3.70 -22.15 13.07
N GLY A 7 2.56 -21.93 13.73
CA GLY A 7 2.49 -21.63 15.16
C GLY A 7 3.04 -20.26 15.54
N ALA A 8 3.09 -19.31 14.59
CA ALA A 8 3.61 -17.97 14.82
C ALA A 8 2.46 -16.95 14.95
N PRO A 9 2.55 -15.98 15.87
CA PRO A 9 1.61 -14.87 15.91
C PRO A 9 1.85 -13.92 14.72
N TRP A 10 0.79 -13.24 14.29
CA TRP A 10 0.92 -12.19 13.29
C TRP A 10 1.73 -11.02 13.82
N PRO A 11 2.67 -10.48 13.04
CA PRO A 11 3.24 -9.17 13.32
C PRO A 11 2.14 -8.12 13.44
N LEU A 12 2.33 -7.14 14.35
CA LEU A 12 1.33 -6.08 14.59
C LEU A 12 1.00 -5.29 13.32
N SER A 13 1.98 -5.11 12.44
CA SER A 13 1.81 -4.45 11.14
C SER A 13 0.80 -5.18 10.25
N PHE A 14 0.87 -6.51 10.17
CA PHE A 14 -0.05 -7.32 9.36
C PHE A 14 -1.46 -7.27 9.92
N ALA A 15 -1.60 -7.40 11.23
CA ALA A 15 -2.89 -7.26 11.89
C ALA A 15 -3.51 -5.88 11.68
N ALA A 16 -2.70 -4.80 11.64
CA ALA A 16 -3.18 -3.46 11.32
C ALA A 16 -3.66 -3.36 9.87
N LEU A 17 -2.87 -3.84 8.90
CA LEU A 17 -3.20 -3.80 7.48
C LEU A 17 -4.45 -4.63 7.13
N LEU A 18 -4.59 -5.82 7.72
CA LEU A 18 -5.75 -6.68 7.46
C LEU A 18 -7.03 -6.09 8.04
N ARG A 19 -6.98 -5.45 9.21
CA ARG A 19 -8.13 -4.73 9.79
C ARG A 19 -8.58 -3.56 8.93
N THR A 20 -7.67 -2.90 8.22
CA THR A 20 -8.01 -1.75 7.38
C THR A 20 -8.38 -2.13 5.95
N LYS A 21 -7.85 -3.24 5.42
CA LYS A 21 -8.13 -3.67 4.04
C LYS A 21 -9.32 -4.62 3.93
N VAL A 22 -9.52 -5.49 4.92
CA VAL A 22 -10.58 -6.52 4.89
C VAL A 22 -11.73 -6.11 5.80
N MET A 23 -12.72 -5.43 5.21
CA MET A 23 -13.89 -4.94 5.95
C MET A 23 -14.86 -6.05 6.34
N ASN A 24 -14.85 -7.18 5.64
CA ASN A 24 -15.72 -8.30 5.97
C ASN A 24 -15.11 -9.12 7.14
N PRO A 25 -15.75 -9.14 8.32
CA PRO A 25 -15.21 -9.83 9.49
C PRO A 25 -15.16 -11.35 9.31
N ALA A 26 -16.01 -11.93 8.45
CA ALA A 26 -15.95 -13.36 8.15
C ALA A 26 -14.70 -13.71 7.33
N VAL A 27 -14.38 -12.90 6.31
CA VAL A 27 -13.15 -13.07 5.51
C VAL A 27 -11.92 -12.85 6.38
N HIS A 28 -11.94 -11.85 7.27
CA HIS A 28 -10.84 -11.58 8.19
C HIS A 28 -10.55 -12.79 9.11
N ARG A 29 -11.59 -13.41 9.70
CA ARG A 29 -11.42 -14.62 10.52
C ARG A 29 -10.93 -15.82 9.72
N LYS A 30 -11.41 -16.01 8.48
CA LYS A 30 -10.90 -17.07 7.59
C LYS A 30 -9.40 -16.93 7.31
N ILE A 31 -8.93 -15.69 7.13
CA ILE A 31 -7.49 -15.42 6.94
C ILE A 31 -6.73 -15.67 8.24
N ALA A 32 -7.27 -15.21 9.39
CA ALA A 32 -6.58 -15.23 10.68
C ALA A 32 -6.51 -16.58 11.38
N LEU A 33 -7.64 -17.28 11.44
CA LEU A 33 -7.80 -18.46 12.29
C LEU A 33 -7.67 -19.76 11.49
N GLU A 34 -8.05 -19.74 10.21
CA GLU A 34 -8.03 -20.94 9.36
C GLU A 34 -6.76 -21.00 8.49
N GLY A 35 -6.11 -19.85 8.25
CA GLY A 35 -4.99 -19.77 7.32
C GLY A 35 -5.42 -20.10 5.88
N HIS A 36 -6.66 -19.77 5.51
CA HIS A 36 -7.29 -20.20 4.26
C HIS A 36 -6.49 -19.76 3.02
N ARG A 37 -6.36 -20.67 2.05
CA ARG A 37 -5.76 -20.39 0.74
C ARG A 37 -6.88 -20.06 -0.25
N PHE A 38 -6.99 -18.80 -0.61
CA PHE A 38 -8.01 -18.33 -1.55
C PHE A 38 -7.66 -18.74 -2.98
N THR A 39 -8.66 -19.27 -3.70
CA THR A 39 -8.58 -19.35 -5.15
C THR A 39 -8.73 -17.94 -5.76
N PRO A 40 -8.26 -17.68 -6.99
CA PRO A 40 -8.42 -16.36 -7.61
C PRO A 40 -9.89 -15.88 -7.64
N LYS A 41 -10.83 -16.78 -7.94
CA LYS A 41 -12.28 -16.47 -7.96
C LYS A 41 -12.81 -16.12 -6.58
N GLU A 42 -12.38 -16.84 -5.54
CA GLU A 42 -12.74 -16.52 -4.15
C GLU A 42 -12.15 -15.19 -3.70
N ALA A 43 -10.91 -14.89 -4.10
CA ALA A 43 -10.25 -13.63 -3.76
C ALA A 43 -10.97 -12.41 -4.39
N LEU A 44 -11.44 -12.55 -5.63
CA LEU A 44 -12.27 -11.55 -6.29
C LEU A 44 -13.62 -11.37 -5.58
N ALA A 45 -14.31 -12.48 -5.26
CA ALA A 45 -15.59 -12.43 -4.55
C ALA A 45 -15.44 -11.84 -3.13
N ALA A 46 -14.30 -12.04 -2.48
CA ALA A 46 -13.98 -11.47 -1.18
C ALA A 46 -13.49 -10.01 -1.23
N GLY A 47 -13.32 -9.42 -2.43
CA GLY A 47 -12.80 -8.06 -2.62
C GLY A 47 -11.31 -7.91 -2.24
N LEU A 48 -10.56 -9.01 -2.23
CA LEU A 48 -9.11 -9.01 -2.01
C LEU A 48 -8.35 -8.64 -3.28
N VAL A 49 -8.93 -8.95 -4.44
CA VAL A 49 -8.38 -8.67 -5.78
C VAL A 49 -9.46 -7.96 -6.59
N ASP A 50 -9.07 -6.95 -7.37
CA ASP A 50 -10.00 -6.14 -8.16
C ASP A 50 -10.25 -6.72 -9.56
N TYR A 51 -9.27 -7.41 -10.16
CA TYR A 51 -9.37 -7.98 -11.50
C TYR A 51 -8.74 -9.38 -11.57
N ILE A 52 -9.34 -10.26 -12.38
CA ILE A 52 -8.75 -11.55 -12.77
C ILE A 52 -8.51 -11.52 -14.27
N VAL A 53 -7.34 -11.99 -14.69
CA VAL A 53 -6.97 -12.15 -16.09
C VAL A 53 -6.61 -13.60 -16.33
N GLU A 54 -7.12 -14.16 -17.42
CA GLU A 54 -6.71 -15.49 -17.90
C GLU A 54 -5.47 -15.33 -18.78
N GLY A 55 -4.39 -16.04 -18.46
CA GLY A 55 -3.16 -15.99 -19.25
C GLY A 55 -1.88 -16.12 -18.42
N ASN A 56 -0.79 -15.64 -18.99
CA ASN A 56 0.55 -15.63 -18.39
C ASN A 56 0.86 -14.27 -17.73
N THR A 57 2.08 -14.13 -17.19
CA THR A 57 2.56 -12.90 -16.57
C THR A 57 2.44 -11.67 -17.48
N ALA A 58 2.64 -11.83 -18.79
CA ALA A 58 2.50 -10.73 -19.75
C ALA A 58 1.06 -10.21 -19.84
N ALA A 59 0.07 -11.10 -19.79
CA ALA A 59 -1.34 -10.69 -19.75
C ALA A 59 -1.71 -9.93 -18.47
N ILE A 60 -1.12 -10.32 -17.33
CA ILE A 60 -1.32 -9.63 -16.04
C ILE A 60 -0.73 -8.21 -16.10
N LEU A 61 0.49 -8.06 -16.63
CA LEU A 61 1.15 -6.77 -16.78
C LEU A 61 0.38 -5.86 -17.74
N ALA A 62 -0.04 -6.38 -18.89
CA ALA A 62 -0.84 -5.62 -19.84
C ALA A 62 -2.15 -5.09 -19.22
N LYS A 63 -2.82 -5.89 -18.38
CA LYS A 63 -4.02 -5.41 -17.68
C LYS A 63 -3.71 -4.37 -16.61
N ALA A 64 -2.60 -4.52 -15.89
CA ALA A 64 -2.15 -3.53 -14.92
C ALA A 64 -1.83 -2.19 -15.58
N GLU A 65 -1.16 -2.22 -16.74
CA GLU A 65 -0.88 -1.03 -17.57
C GLU A 65 -2.17 -0.39 -18.08
N GLU A 66 -3.12 -1.18 -18.60
CA GLU A 66 -4.43 -0.67 -19.04
C GLU A 66 -5.14 0.09 -17.90
N VAL A 67 -5.19 -0.51 -16.71
CA VAL A 67 -5.80 0.15 -15.53
C VAL A 67 -5.02 1.41 -15.14
N ALA A 68 -3.69 1.38 -15.18
CA ALA A 68 -2.89 2.55 -14.90
C ALA A 68 -3.17 3.70 -15.88
N GLU A 69 -3.27 3.42 -17.18
CA GLU A 69 -3.59 4.42 -18.20
C GLU A 69 -4.98 5.01 -18.05
N THR A 70 -5.97 4.22 -17.61
CA THR A 70 -7.31 4.77 -17.32
C THR A 70 -7.32 5.76 -16.15
N LEU A 71 -6.42 5.58 -15.18
CA LEU A 71 -6.35 6.39 -13.96
C LEU A 71 -5.31 7.52 -14.04
N SER A 72 -4.35 7.43 -14.96
CA SER A 72 -3.26 8.40 -15.12
C SER A 72 -3.73 9.85 -15.28
N PRO A 73 -4.85 10.17 -15.95
CA PRO A 73 -5.30 11.55 -16.09
C PRO A 73 -5.72 12.18 -14.75
N LEU A 74 -6.16 11.36 -13.77
CA LEU A 74 -6.58 11.85 -12.45
C LEU A 74 -5.41 12.37 -11.61
N ALA A 75 -4.18 11.95 -11.93
CA ALA A 75 -2.99 12.35 -11.21
C ALA A 75 -2.46 13.74 -11.63
N ARG A 76 -2.92 14.29 -12.77
CA ARG A 76 -2.37 15.50 -13.40
C ARG A 76 -2.38 16.72 -12.48
N GLU A 77 -3.46 16.90 -11.73
CA GLU A 77 -3.66 18.07 -10.86
C GLU A 77 -3.02 17.88 -9.47
N GLY A 78 -2.32 16.77 -9.21
CA GLY A 78 -1.67 16.47 -7.93
C GLY A 78 -2.61 16.11 -6.78
N VAL A 79 -3.92 16.36 -6.92
CA VAL A 79 -4.96 16.07 -5.92
C VAL A 79 -5.04 14.58 -5.58
N TRP A 80 -4.82 13.70 -6.56
CA TRP A 80 -4.82 12.25 -6.36
C TRP A 80 -3.80 11.81 -5.30
N GLY A 81 -2.60 12.38 -5.31
CA GLY A 81 -1.56 12.10 -4.32
C GLY A 81 -1.96 12.56 -2.91
N ILE A 82 -2.58 13.74 -2.80
CA ILE A 82 -3.07 14.28 -1.51
C ILE A 82 -4.18 13.38 -0.94
N ILE A 83 -5.14 12.96 -1.79
CA ILE A 83 -6.21 12.05 -1.38
C ILE A 83 -5.63 10.72 -0.92
N LYS A 84 -4.68 10.15 -1.67
CA LYS A 84 -4.05 8.88 -1.34
C LYS A 84 -3.38 8.94 0.03
N VAL A 85 -2.52 9.94 0.27
CA VAL A 85 -1.84 10.13 1.56
C VAL A 85 -2.86 10.30 2.70
N ARG A 86 -3.89 11.13 2.51
CA ARG A 86 -4.90 11.37 3.56
C ARG A 86 -5.76 10.15 3.85
N SER A 87 -6.11 9.39 2.81
CA SER A 87 -6.91 8.17 2.94
C SER A 87 -6.14 7.04 3.62
N THR A 88 -4.83 6.93 3.38
CA THR A 88 -3.98 5.89 3.97
C THR A 88 -3.42 6.27 5.33
N LEU A 89 -3.37 7.56 5.71
CA LEU A 89 -2.82 8.00 7.00
C LEU A 89 -3.60 7.47 8.23
N ASN A 90 -4.80 6.92 8.04
CA ASN A 90 -5.64 6.39 9.13
C ASN A 90 -5.24 4.95 9.57
N ILE A 91 -4.11 4.42 9.10
CA ILE A 91 -3.65 3.05 9.37
C ILE A 91 -2.87 2.89 10.70
N GLY A 92 -2.83 3.91 11.56
CA GLY A 92 -2.24 3.85 12.90
C GLY A 92 -2.89 4.85 13.86
N PRO A 93 -2.78 4.66 15.19
CA PRO A 93 -3.38 5.59 16.14
C PRO A 93 -2.78 6.98 15.91
N ALA A 94 -3.67 7.96 15.72
CA ALA A 94 -3.32 9.37 15.58
C ALA A 94 -2.32 9.77 16.67
N ARG A 95 -1.04 9.92 16.31
CA ARG A 95 -0.10 10.66 17.13
C ARG A 95 -0.63 12.09 17.13
N LYS A 96 -0.92 12.63 18.33
CA LYS A 96 -1.26 14.03 18.48
C LYS A 96 -0.23 14.85 17.70
N ALA A 97 -0.72 15.71 16.81
CA ALA A 97 0.11 16.72 16.18
C ALA A 97 0.68 17.59 17.31
N ASP A 98 1.92 17.29 17.69
CA ASP A 98 2.81 18.26 18.29
C ASP A 98 2.89 19.43 17.31
N GLY A 99 2.55 20.62 17.81
CA GLY A 99 2.45 21.87 17.06
C GLY A 99 3.78 22.44 16.54
N SER A 100 4.72 21.60 16.11
CA SER A 100 5.94 22.02 15.43
C SER A 100 5.75 22.00 13.90
N ARG A 101 4.96 22.98 13.43
CA ARG A 101 5.25 23.82 12.26
C ARG A 101 5.95 23.14 11.06
N TRP A 102 5.17 22.49 10.19
CA TRP A 102 5.58 22.26 8.80
C TRP A 102 5.12 23.44 7.92
N THR A 103 5.80 24.59 8.05
CA THR A 103 5.80 25.58 6.98
C THR A 103 6.65 25.02 5.84
N VAL A 104 6.00 24.55 4.77
CA VAL A 104 6.67 24.33 3.49
C VAL A 104 6.99 25.71 2.92
N GLY A 105 8.14 26.25 3.32
CA GLY A 105 8.68 27.47 2.73
C GLY A 105 9.22 27.15 1.35
N LEU A 106 8.61 27.73 0.31
CA LEU A 106 9.29 27.99 -0.95
C LEU A 106 10.50 28.89 -0.63
N ALA A 107 11.69 28.31 -0.56
CA ALA A 107 12.93 29.06 -0.52
C ALA A 107 13.78 28.59 -1.70
N SER A 108 13.78 29.41 -2.74
CA SER A 108 14.79 29.41 -3.79
C SER A 108 16.17 29.57 -3.14
N ALA A 109 17.00 28.53 -3.20
CA ALA A 109 18.38 28.58 -2.71
C ALA A 109 19.34 28.45 -3.88
N SER A 110 20.04 29.56 -4.10
CA SER A 110 21.21 29.75 -4.94
C SER A 110 22.34 28.76 -4.63
N LEU A 111 23.10 28.46 -5.68
CA LEU A 111 24.34 27.69 -5.71
C LEU A 111 25.30 28.01 -4.55
N GLY A 112 25.80 26.96 -3.91
CA GLY A 112 26.95 26.98 -3.00
C GLY A 112 27.54 25.58 -2.91
N ASN A 113 28.78 25.44 -3.38
CA ASN A 113 29.62 24.25 -3.23
C ASN A 113 29.70 23.82 -1.75
N ASP A 114 29.67 22.52 -1.49
CA ASP A 114 30.85 21.83 -0.95
C ASP A 114 30.66 20.31 -0.90
N SER A 115 31.80 19.67 -1.05
CA SER A 115 32.12 18.26 -1.23
C SER A 115 31.84 17.36 -0.03
N GLU A 116 31.39 16.12 -0.28
CA GLU A 116 32.06 14.84 0.07
C GLU A 116 31.09 13.66 0.33
N ARG A 117 31.45 12.51 -0.28
CA ARG A 117 31.26 11.08 0.09
C ARG A 117 29.83 10.55 0.37
N SER A 118 29.26 9.70 -0.51
CA SER A 118 29.57 8.28 -0.80
C SER A 118 29.09 7.26 0.25
N SER A 119 28.00 6.55 -0.09
CA SER A 119 27.74 5.08 0.01
C SER A 119 26.23 4.86 0.17
N GLY A 120 25.49 4.45 -0.87
CA GLY A 120 25.17 3.04 -1.20
C GLY A 120 24.27 2.44 -0.11
N GLY A 121 22.97 2.18 -0.25
CA GLY A 121 22.15 1.85 -1.41
C GLY A 121 21.55 0.45 -1.20
N SER A 122 20.25 0.35 -0.90
CA SER A 122 19.32 -0.70 -1.37
C SER A 122 17.96 -0.57 -0.65
N CYS A 123 16.90 -0.40 -1.43
CA CYS A 123 15.50 -0.41 -1.03
C CYS A 123 14.82 -1.50 -1.87
N VAL A 124 14.10 -2.42 -1.23
CA VAL A 124 13.36 -3.50 -1.88
C VAL A 124 11.87 -3.17 -1.81
N VAL A 125 11.20 -3.23 -2.96
CA VAL A 125 9.78 -2.95 -3.21
C VAL A 125 8.90 -4.13 -2.82
#